data_AF-A0A2N2YSG3-F1
#
_entry.id   AF-A0A2N2YSG3-F1
#
_cell.length_a   1.000
_cell.length_b   1.000
_cell.length_c   1.000
_cell.angle_alpha   90.00
_cell.angle_beta   90.00
_cell.angle_gamma   90.00
#
_symmetry.space_group_name_H-M   'P 1'
#
loop_
_entity.id
_entity.type
_entity.pdbx_description
1 polymer ?
#
loop_
_entity_poly.entity_id
_entity_poly.type
_entity_poly.pdbx_seq_one_letter_code
_entity_poly.pdbx_strand_id
1 'polypeptide(L)'
;MNSNNLVVMTRTEVKNLFLEIISESEAKKFKSVSLTKTLSFNQARILLGVSHTTVKNLVKNKILKTTSDQRRIPEQAINEYLQIIYLRKD
;
A
#
# COMPACT_ATOMS: atom_id res chain seq x y z
N MET A 1 -2.88 -27.68 -34.28
CA MET A 1 -4.01 -26.81 -34.69
C MET A 1 -4.28 -25.85 -33.55
N ASN A 2 -3.99 -24.56 -33.73
CA ASN A 2 -4.24 -23.54 -32.71
C ASN A 2 -5.65 -23.00 -32.93
N SER A 3 -6.59 -23.44 -32.11
CA SER A 3 -7.97 -22.94 -32.15
C SER A 3 -7.97 -21.52 -31.60
N ASN A 4 -8.06 -20.53 -32.48
CA ASN A 4 -8.36 -19.15 -32.08
C ASN A 4 -9.80 -19.11 -31.55
N ASN A 5 -9.95 -19.20 -30.23
CA ASN A 5 -11.22 -18.95 -29.55
C ASN A 5 -11.54 -17.46 -29.64
N LEU A 6 -12.30 -17.09 -30.67
CA LEU A 6 -12.89 -15.76 -30.78
C LEU A 6 -14.01 -15.64 -29.74
N VAL A 7 -13.77 -14.86 -28.69
CA VAL A 7 -14.80 -14.53 -27.70
C VAL A 7 -15.58 -13.34 -28.23
N VAL A 8 -16.79 -13.58 -28.72
CA VAL A 8 -17.71 -12.53 -29.14
C VAL A 8 -18.51 -12.09 -27.92
N MET A 9 -18.25 -10.88 -27.43
CA MET A 9 -19.00 -10.27 -26.33
C MET A 9 -20.03 -9.28 -26.87
N THR A 10 -21.20 -9.29 -26.26
CA THR A 10 -22.23 -8.28 -26.47
C THR A 10 -21.79 -6.93 -25.88
N ARG A 11 -22.37 -5.84 -26.39
CA ARG A 11 -22.14 -4.49 -25.86
C ARG A 11 -22.43 -4.38 -24.35
N THR A 12 -23.41 -5.15 -23.87
CA THR A 12 -23.79 -5.19 -22.45
C THR A 12 -22.72 -5.85 -21.59
N GLU A 13 -22.17 -6.98 -22.04
CA GLU A 13 -21.09 -7.69 -21.32
C GLU A 13 -19.83 -6.84 -21.22
N VAL A 14 -19.45 -6.15 -22.30
CA VAL A 14 -18.32 -5.22 -22.28
C VAL A 14 -18.56 -4.10 -21.28
N LYS A 15 -19.76 -3.52 -21.25
CA LYS A 15 -20.11 -2.45 -20.29
C LYS A 15 -20.01 -2.94 -18.84
N ASN A 16 -20.48 -4.15 -18.56
CA ASN A 16 -20.43 -4.72 -17.20
C ASN A 16 -18.99 -4.99 -16.75
N LEU A 17 -18.15 -5.52 -17.64
CA LEU A 17 -16.72 -5.71 -17.35
C LEU A 17 -16.02 -4.39 -17.00
N PHE A 18 -16.30 -3.31 -17.75
CA PHE A 18 -15.77 -1.99 -17.43
C PHE A 18 -16.25 -1.48 -16.07
N LEU A 19 -17.52 -1.69 -15.73
CA LEU A 19 -18.06 -1.29 -14.43
C LEU A 19 -17.44 -2.09 -13.27
N GLU A 20 -17.17 -3.38 -13.44
CA GLU A 20 -16.43 -4.18 -12.46
C GLU A 20 -15.00 -3.65 -12.26
N ILE A 21 -14.27 -3.41 -13.35
CA ILE A 21 -12.89 -2.88 -13.29
C ILE A 21 -12.85 -1.52 -12.57
N ILE A 22 -13.80 -0.62 -12.88
CA ILE A 22 -13.90 0.68 -12.22
C ILE A 22 -14.22 0.48 -10.73
N SER A 23 -15.17 -0.37 -10.39
CA SER A 23 -15.57 -0.64 -9.01
C SER A 23 -14.41 -1.22 -8.18
N GLU A 24 -13.62 -2.13 -8.74
CA GLU A 24 -12.41 -2.66 -8.09
C GLU A 24 -11.34 -1.58 -7.89
N SER A 25 -11.15 -0.71 -8.89
CA SER A 25 -10.22 0.42 -8.83
C SER A 25 -10.64 1.43 -7.75
N GLU A 26 -11.92 1.75 -7.68
CA GLU A 26 -12.47 2.65 -6.66
C GLU A 26 -12.43 2.04 -5.26
N ALA A 27 -12.70 0.74 -5.10
CA ALA A 27 -12.56 0.06 -3.81
C ALA A 27 -11.10 0.06 -3.33
N LYS A 28 -10.12 -0.10 -4.24
CA LYS A 28 -8.69 0.06 -3.94
C LYS A 28 -8.36 1.49 -3.52
N LYS A 29 -8.93 2.50 -4.18
CA LYS A 29 -8.79 3.91 -3.80
C LYS A 29 -9.47 4.22 -2.46
N PHE A 30 -10.64 3.67 -2.17
CA PHE A 30 -11.32 3.85 -0.88
C PHE A 30 -10.54 3.23 0.28
N LYS A 31 -9.88 2.08 0.08
CA LYS A 31 -8.89 1.57 1.04
C LYS A 31 -7.74 2.54 1.29
N SER A 32 -7.37 3.37 0.30
CA SER A 32 -6.33 4.41 0.45
C SER A 32 -6.84 5.73 1.04
N VAL A 33 -8.15 5.98 1.07
CA VAL A 33 -8.81 7.18 1.64
C VAL A 33 -9.31 6.92 3.08
N SER A 34 -8.79 5.88 3.73
CA SER A 34 -8.84 5.79 5.20
C SER A 34 -8.05 6.96 5.78
N LEU A 35 -8.65 7.74 6.69
CA LEU A 35 -7.98 8.78 7.50
C LEU A 35 -6.56 8.32 7.82
N THR A 36 -5.57 8.92 7.17
CA THR A 36 -4.20 8.38 7.17
C THR A 36 -3.69 8.50 8.59
N LYS A 37 -3.79 7.42 9.36
CA LYS A 37 -3.36 7.41 10.74
C LYS A 37 -1.87 7.64 10.73
N THR A 38 -1.44 8.72 11.37
CA THR A 38 -0.03 9.09 11.44
C THR A 38 0.47 8.92 12.86
N LEU A 39 1.62 8.28 12.98
CA LEU A 39 2.27 7.92 14.23
C LEU A 39 3.41 8.89 14.51
N SER A 40 3.65 9.19 15.79
CA SER A 40 4.90 9.83 16.21
C SER A 40 6.07 8.85 16.06
N PHE A 41 7.30 9.37 16.04
CA PHE A 41 8.50 8.53 16.03
C PHE A 41 8.57 7.57 17.23
N ASN A 42 8.08 7.99 18.40
CA ASN A 42 8.04 7.12 19.58
C ASN A 42 6.99 6.00 19.42
N GLN A 43 5.83 6.29 18.84
CA GLN A 43 4.84 5.26 18.52
C GLN A 43 5.36 4.26 17.49
N ALA A 44 6.01 4.74 16.43
CA ALA A 44 6.64 3.89 15.43
C ALA A 44 7.73 2.99 16.04
N ARG A 45 8.54 3.53 16.95
CA ARG A 45 9.57 2.79 17.69
C ARG A 45 8.97 1.61 18.48
N ILE A 46 7.90 1.87 19.22
CA ILE A 46 7.21 0.85 20.02
C ILE A 46 6.65 -0.24 19.10
N LEU A 47 6.00 0.15 18.00
CA LEU A 47 5.37 -0.79 17.08
C LEU A 47 6.40 -1.67 16.34
N LEU A 48 7.51 -1.08 15.90
CA LEU A 48 8.58 -1.80 15.22
C LEU A 48 9.50 -2.59 16.17
N GLY A 49 9.41 -2.37 17.48
CA GLY A 49 10.29 -3.02 18.46
C GLY A 49 11.76 -2.64 18.34
N VAL A 50 12.08 -1.45 17.82
CA VAL A 50 13.47 -1.00 17.61
C VAL A 50 13.82 0.22 18.46
N SER A 51 15.06 0.72 18.38
CA SER A 51 15.44 1.97 19.07
C SER A 51 14.93 3.22 18.35
N HIS A 52 14.81 4.34 19.06
CA HIS A 52 14.42 5.61 18.44
C HIS A 52 15.42 6.07 17.36
N THR A 53 16.71 5.82 17.61
CA THR A 53 17.80 6.07 16.66
C THR A 53 17.65 5.23 15.39
N THR A 54 17.25 3.96 15.53
CA THR A 54 16.98 3.08 14.39
C THR A 54 15.84 3.64 13.53
N VAL A 55 14.72 4.07 14.13
CA VAL A 55 13.62 4.69 13.37
C VAL A 55 14.09 5.94 12.62
N LYS A 56 14.87 6.82 13.26
CA LYS A 56 15.45 7.99 12.60
C LYS A 56 16.34 7.61 11.41
N ASN A 57 17.16 6.56 11.55
CA ASN A 57 18.03 6.08 10.48
C ASN A 57 17.21 5.50 9.31
N LEU A 58 16.13 4.78 9.58
CA LEU A 58 15.22 4.27 8.55
C LEU A 58 14.59 5.41 7.74
N VAL A 59 14.18 6.48 8.41
CA VAL A 59 13.67 7.70 7.75
C VAL A 59 14.78 8.40 6.95
N LYS A 60 15.95 8.60 7.56
CA LYS A 60 17.11 9.25 6.91
C LYS A 60 17.54 8.51 5.64
N ASN A 61 17.51 7.18 5.67
CA ASN A 61 17.86 6.32 4.54
C ASN A 61 16.71 6.13 3.54
N LYS A 62 15.59 6.86 3.70
CA LYS A 62 14.39 6.78 2.86
C LYS A 62 13.75 5.39 2.79
N ILE A 63 14.04 4.52 3.76
CA ILE A 63 13.44 3.20 3.90
C ILE A 63 12.02 3.33 4.47
N LEU A 64 11.84 4.25 5.43
CA LEU A 64 10.55 4.55 6.04
C LEU A 64 10.10 5.95 5.63
N LYS A 65 8.93 6.05 4.99
CA LYS A 65 8.35 7.32 4.54
C LYS A 65 7.74 8.08 5.71
N THR A 66 7.77 9.41 5.62
CA THR A 66 7.12 10.33 6.58
C THR A 66 6.07 11.19 5.87
N THR A 67 5.31 11.95 6.66
CA THR A 67 4.51 13.08 6.17
C THR A 67 5.40 14.14 5.51
N SER A 68 4.79 15.04 4.73
CA SER A 68 5.50 16.11 4.00
C SER A 68 6.29 17.04 4.91
N ASP A 69 5.81 17.28 6.14
CA ASP A 69 6.49 18.05 7.18
C ASP A 69 7.58 17.26 7.93
N GLN A 70 7.75 15.98 7.61
CA GLN A 70 8.70 15.04 8.23
C GLN A 70 8.52 14.83 9.74
N ARG A 71 7.38 15.21 10.31
CA ARG A 71 7.14 15.10 11.77
C ARG A 71 6.49 13.80 12.19
N ARG A 72 5.76 13.15 11.28
CA ARG A 72 5.00 11.93 11.57
C ARG A 72 5.22 10.86 10.51
N ILE A 73 4.93 9.63 10.89
CA ILE A 73 5.08 8.46 10.04
C ILE A 73 3.68 7.92 9.73
N PRO A 74 3.25 7.88 8.46
CA PRO A 74 2.00 7.22 8.09
C PRO A 74 2.02 5.74 8.49
N GLU A 75 0.92 5.23 9.06
CA GLU A 75 0.79 3.81 9.42
C GLU A 75 0.98 2.89 8.21
N GLN A 76 0.56 3.34 7.02
CA GLN A 76 0.84 2.65 5.76
C GLN A 76 2.35 2.45 5.53
N ALA A 77 3.19 3.45 5.83
CA ALA A 77 4.63 3.34 5.63
C ALA A 77 5.25 2.28 6.56
N ILE A 78 4.72 2.13 7.77
CA ILE A 78 5.12 1.07 8.71
C ILE A 78 4.73 -0.30 8.16
N ASN A 79 3.50 -0.44 7.65
CA ASN A 79 3.04 -1.70 7.07
C ASN A 79 3.85 -2.09 5.82
N GLU A 80 4.14 -1.14 4.93
CA GLU A 80 5.03 -1.33 3.77
C GLU A 80 6.41 -1.85 4.22
N TYR A 81 6.99 -1.23 5.24
CA TYR A 81 8.29 -1.65 5.79
C TYR A 81 8.26 -3.06 6.36
N LEU A 82 7.23 -3.40 7.14
CA LEU A 82 7.07 -4.74 7.72
C LEU A 82 6.93 -5.81 6.63
N GLN A 83 6.14 -5.54 5.58
CA GLN A 83 6.03 -6.46 4.43
C GLN A 83 7.38 -6.73 3.77
N ILE A 84 8.20 -5.70 3.55
CA ILE A 84 9.55 -5.86 2.98
C ILE A 84 10.44 -6.74 3.87
N ILE A 85 10.37 -6.59 5.19
CA ILE A 85 11.16 -7.42 6.12
C ILE A 85 10.69 -8.87 6.09
N TYR A 86 9.38 -9.10 6.18
CA TYR A 86 8.83 -10.46 6.23
C TYR A 86 9.12 -11.23 4.93
N LEU A 87 9.09 -10.57 3.77
CA LEU A 87 9.42 -11.17 2.48
C LEU A 87 10.92 -11.47 2.28
N ARG A 88 11.80 -10.99 3.18
CA ARG A 88 13.25 -11.23 3.12
C ARG A 88 13.72 -12.32 4.08
N LYS A 89 12.81 -12.99 4.77
CA LYS A 89 13.11 -14.02 5.77
C LYS A 89 13.03 -15.46 5.24
N ASP A 90 12.79 -15.64 3.95
CA ASP A 90 12.89 -16.91 3.22
C ASP A 90 14.20 -16.97 2.43
#